data_AF-A0AAE9SHS3-F1
#
_entry.id   AF-A0AAE9SHS3-F1
#
_cell.length_a   1.000
_cell.length_b   1.000
_cell.length_c   1.000
_cell.angle_alpha   90.00
_cell.angle_beta   90.00
_cell.angle_gamma   90.00
#
_symmetry.space_group_name_H-M   'P 1'
#
loop_
_entity.id
_entity.type
_entity.pdbx_description
1 polymer ?
#
loop_
_entity_poly.entity_id
_entity_poly.type
_entity_poly.pdbx_seq_one_letter_code
_entity_poly.pdbx_strand_id
1 'polypeptide(L)'
;MNYIKTKIISASLLLVIIIITLFTSVLNKKHDRYVLFFKNSITGKIETEIRYVPVQNIVEPEAAFFEELMLGPINHYCYAFIPEGSKIGSCFVKEGILYADLPAAFIEGIKKDFDSDENKRLLQKNIFTNCKTLKAANIFVEGTHIYELLQK
;
A
#
# COMPACT_ATOMS: atom_id res chain seq x y z
N MET A 1 -12.88 -44.99 -37.92
CA MET A 1 -12.03 -45.01 -36.71
C MET A 1 -11.18 -43.74 -36.52
N ASN A 2 -10.82 -43.00 -37.58
CA ASN A 2 -10.00 -41.78 -37.46
C ASN A 2 -10.76 -40.55 -36.92
N TYR A 3 -12.04 -40.40 -37.25
CA TYR A 3 -12.85 -39.23 -36.84
C TYR A 3 -13.00 -39.07 -35.32
N ILE A 4 -13.28 -40.18 -34.61
CA ILE A 4 -13.41 -40.17 -33.14
C ILE A 4 -12.06 -39.88 -32.48
N LYS A 5 -10.96 -40.47 -32.99
CA LYS A 5 -9.60 -40.19 -32.51
C LYS A 5 -9.22 -38.72 -32.70
N THR A 6 -9.51 -38.13 -33.86
CA THR A 6 -9.25 -36.70 -34.11
C THR A 6 -10.06 -35.81 -33.17
N LYS A 7 -11.34 -36.11 -32.91
CA LYS A 7 -12.14 -35.35 -31.92
C LYS A 7 -11.57 -35.44 -30.51
N ILE A 8 -11.14 -36.63 -30.09
CA ILE A 8 -10.52 -36.82 -28.77
C ILE A 8 -9.23 -36.00 -28.68
N ILE A 9 -8.37 -36.08 -29.69
CA ILE A 9 -7.11 -35.30 -29.74
C ILE A 9 -7.39 -33.80 -29.72
N SER A 10 -8.32 -33.30 -30.54
CA SER A 10 -8.71 -31.89 -30.55
C SER A 10 -9.29 -31.43 -29.20
N ALA A 11 -10.13 -32.25 -28.57
CA ALA A 11 -10.71 -31.94 -27.26
C ALA A 11 -9.64 -31.91 -26.16
N SER A 12 -8.72 -32.89 -26.16
CA SER A 12 -7.59 -32.91 -25.22
C SER A 12 -6.67 -31.71 -25.38
N LEU A 13 -6.37 -31.30 -26.63
CA LEU A 13 -5.54 -30.13 -26.90
C LEU A 13 -6.21 -28.85 -26.37
N LEU A 14 -7.51 -28.70 -26.61
CA LEU A 14 -8.29 -27.55 -26.15
C LEU A 14 -8.35 -27.49 -24.61
N LEU A 15 -8.51 -28.64 -23.96
CA LEU A 15 -8.48 -28.75 -22.50
C LEU A 15 -7.12 -28.31 -21.93
N VAL A 16 -6.02 -28.74 -22.54
CA VAL A 16 -4.67 -28.34 -22.12
C VAL A 16 -4.47 -26.83 -22.26
N ILE A 17 -4.93 -26.22 -23.36
CA ILE A 17 -4.85 -24.77 -23.55
C ILE A 17 -5.64 -24.03 -22.45
N ILE A 18 -6.84 -24.49 -22.11
CA ILE A 18 -7.65 -23.90 -21.03
C ILE A 18 -6.93 -24.02 -19.67
N ILE A 19 -6.31 -25.17 -19.39
CA ILE A 19 -5.57 -25.37 -18.14
C ILE A 19 -4.38 -24.40 -18.07
N ILE A 20 -3.62 -24.24 -19.15
CA ILE A 20 -2.47 -23.33 -19.21
C ILE A 20 -2.92 -21.87 -19.04
N THR A 21 -4.00 -21.45 -19.71
CA THR A 21 -4.50 -20.08 -19.60
C THR A 21 -5.03 -19.77 -18.20
N LEU A 22 -5.77 -20.69 -17.59
CA LEU A 22 -6.20 -20.55 -16.19
C LEU A 22 -5.01 -20.50 -15.23
N PHE A 23 -4.03 -21.39 -15.40
CA PHE A 23 -2.85 -21.45 -14.56
C PHE A 23 -2.03 -20.17 -14.63
N THR A 24 -1.75 -19.68 -15.85
CA THR A 24 -1.03 -18.42 -16.07
C THR A 24 -1.80 -17.20 -15.54
N SER A 25 -3.13 -17.17 -15.70
CA SER A 25 -3.98 -16.10 -15.16
C SER A 25 -3.91 -16.02 -13.63
N VAL A 26 -4.00 -17.17 -12.94
CA VAL A 26 -3.95 -17.25 -11.48
C VAL A 26 -2.58 -16.88 -10.92
N LEU A 27 -1.50 -17.24 -11.61
CA LEU A 27 -0.14 -16.92 -11.17
C LEU A 27 0.25 -15.45 -11.41
N ASN A 28 -0.40 -14.76 -12.34
CA ASN A 28 0.01 -13.42 -12.76
C ASN A 28 -0.69 -12.34 -11.94
N LYS A 29 -0.41 -12.32 -10.62
CA LYS A 29 -0.88 -11.25 -9.73
C LYS A 29 -0.19 -9.93 -10.11
N LYS A 30 -0.94 -9.04 -10.77
CA LYS A 30 -0.43 -7.74 -11.21
C LYS A 30 -0.44 -6.66 -10.14
N HIS A 31 -1.34 -6.78 -9.16
CA HIS A 31 -1.54 -5.75 -8.15
C HIS A 31 -1.78 -6.36 -6.76
N ASP A 32 -1.32 -5.64 -5.75
CA ASP A 32 -1.72 -5.78 -4.36
C ASP A 32 -2.90 -4.87 -4.06
N ARG A 33 -3.90 -5.39 -3.35
CA ARG A 33 -5.09 -4.63 -2.95
C ARG A 33 -4.94 -4.20 -1.50
N TYR A 34 -5.03 -2.90 -1.26
CA TYR A 34 -4.95 -2.29 0.07
C TYR A 34 -6.22 -1.52 0.41
N VAL A 35 -6.49 -1.40 1.71
CA VAL A 35 -7.55 -0.57 2.28
C VAL A 35 -6.89 0.55 3.08
N LEU A 36 -6.87 1.74 2.51
CA LEU A 36 -6.32 2.93 3.15
C LEU A 36 -7.37 3.62 4.01
N PHE A 37 -6.92 4.27 5.07
CA PHE A 37 -7.75 5.00 6.03
C PHE A 37 -7.31 6.46 6.09
N PHE A 38 -8.24 7.37 5.81
CA PHE A 38 -8.00 8.80 5.88
C PHE A 38 -9.07 9.47 6.72
N LYS A 39 -8.74 10.56 7.41
CA LYS A 39 -9.72 11.35 8.14
C LYS A 39 -10.33 12.39 7.21
N ASN A 40 -11.65 12.45 7.18
CA ASN A 40 -12.41 13.46 6.46
C ASN A 40 -12.41 14.78 7.26
N SER A 41 -12.08 15.89 6.60
CA SER A 41 -11.98 17.24 7.15
C SER A 41 -13.32 17.88 7.48
N ILE A 42 -14.39 17.47 6.80
CA ILE A 42 -15.75 17.99 7.00
C ILE A 42 -16.47 17.25 8.12
N THR A 43 -16.38 15.92 8.13
CA THR A 43 -17.13 15.08 9.07
C THR A 43 -16.34 14.64 10.29
N GLY A 44 -15.01 14.77 10.25
CA GLY A 44 -14.10 14.24 11.26
C GLY A 44 -14.02 12.71 11.31
N LYS A 45 -14.75 11.99 10.44
CA LYS A 45 -14.79 10.52 10.43
C LYS A 45 -13.62 9.95 9.65
N ILE A 46 -13.26 8.70 9.96
CA ILE A 46 -12.32 7.92 9.16
C ILE A 46 -13.08 7.32 7.97
N GLU A 47 -12.65 7.65 6.76
CA GLU A 47 -13.08 7.06 5.51
C GLU A 47 -12.09 6.02 5.01
N THR A 48 -12.58 5.10 4.18
CA THR A 48 -11.78 4.01 3.60
C THR A 48 -11.65 4.17 2.09
N GLU A 49 -10.45 3.99 1.56
CA GLU A 49 -10.18 3.94 0.12
C GLU A 49 -9.56 2.59 -0.26
N ILE A 50 -10.04 1.95 -1.32
CA ILE A 50 -9.40 0.75 -1.86
C ILE A 50 -8.40 1.17 -2.93
N ARG A 51 -7.14 0.71 -2.82
CA ARG A 51 -6.11 0.91 -3.85
C ARG A 51 -5.55 -0.39 -4.37
N TYR A 52 -5.19 -0.39 -5.65
CA TYR A 52 -4.51 -1.48 -6.33
C TYR A 52 -3.10 -1.01 -6.68
N VAL A 53 -2.11 -1.42 -5.90
CA VAL A 53 -0.71 -1.06 -6.09
C VAL A 53 -0.05 -2.10 -6.98
N PRO A 54 0.62 -1.72 -8.08
CA PRO A 54 1.32 -2.69 -8.93
C PRO A 54 2.36 -3.49 -8.15
N VAL A 55 2.41 -4.80 -8.39
CA VAL A 55 3.47 -5.65 -7.82
C VAL A 55 4.80 -5.28 -8.48
N GLN A 56 5.80 -4.95 -7.68
CA GLN A 56 7.14 -4.58 -8.14
C GLN A 56 8.15 -5.66 -7.75
N ASN A 57 9.06 -6.03 -8.66
CA ASN A 57 10.04 -7.09 -8.39
C ASN A 57 11.20 -6.65 -7.48
N ILE A 58 11.44 -5.35 -7.36
CA ILE A 58 12.61 -4.77 -6.67
C ILE A 58 12.23 -4.18 -5.31
N VAL A 59 10.96 -3.81 -5.14
CA VAL A 59 10.46 -3.11 -3.96
C VAL A 59 9.56 -4.07 -3.19
N GLU A 60 9.83 -4.21 -1.90
CA GLU A 60 9.00 -5.02 -1.01
C GLU A 60 7.56 -4.44 -0.96
N PRO A 61 6.51 -5.28 -0.93
CA PRO A 61 5.12 -4.83 -1.00
C PRO A 61 4.76 -3.79 0.06
N GLU A 62 5.33 -3.88 1.25
CA GLU A 62 5.08 -2.95 2.35
C GLU A 62 5.72 -1.58 2.14
N ALA A 63 6.87 -1.51 1.47
CA ALA A 63 7.46 -0.24 1.06
C ALA A 63 6.62 0.40 -0.05
N ALA A 64 6.24 -0.37 -1.08
CA ALA A 64 5.36 0.11 -2.15
C ALA A 64 4.00 0.58 -1.63
N PHE A 65 3.43 -0.13 -0.64
CA PHE A 65 2.23 0.31 0.08
C PHE A 65 2.42 1.66 0.76
N PHE A 66 3.52 1.83 1.48
CA PHE A 66 3.78 3.03 2.26
C PHE A 66 3.99 4.24 1.34
N GLU A 67 4.72 4.06 0.23
CA GLU A 67 4.87 5.08 -0.80
C GLU A 67 3.51 5.48 -1.40
N GLU A 68 2.65 4.50 -1.72
CA GLU A 68 1.29 4.76 -2.21
C GLU A 68 0.45 5.54 -1.19
N LEU A 69 0.51 5.19 0.10
CA LEU A 69 -0.21 5.88 1.17
C LEU A 69 0.22 7.36 1.27
N MET A 70 1.50 7.64 1.09
CA MET A 70 2.07 8.99 1.14
C MET A 70 1.68 9.85 -0.06
N LEU A 71 1.19 9.28 -1.17
CA LEU A 71 0.57 10.06 -2.25
C LEU A 71 -0.70 10.80 -1.80
N GLY A 72 -1.24 10.47 -0.63
CA GLY A 72 -2.43 11.10 -0.07
C GLY A 72 -3.73 10.56 -0.66
N PRO A 73 -4.90 10.93 -0.13
CA PRO A 73 -6.22 10.41 -0.52
C PRO A 73 -6.65 10.85 -1.93
N ILE A 74 -7.56 10.09 -2.53
CA ILE A 74 -8.26 10.49 -3.76
C ILE A 74 -9.38 11.49 -3.42
N ASN A 75 -10.06 11.29 -2.29
CA ASN A 75 -11.08 12.21 -1.83
C ASN A 75 -10.45 13.51 -1.30
N HIS A 76 -10.71 14.63 -1.96
CA HIS A 76 -10.18 15.94 -1.55
C HIS A 76 -10.69 16.45 -0.20
N TYR A 77 -11.76 15.85 0.34
CA TYR A 77 -12.21 16.10 1.71
C TYR A 77 -11.41 15.31 2.74
N CYS A 78 -10.53 14.40 2.35
CA CYS A 78 -9.68 13.67 3.27
C CYS A 78 -8.32 14.35 3.42
N TYR A 79 -7.76 14.31 4.63
CA TYR A 79 -6.42 14.81 4.90
C TYR A 79 -5.34 13.84 4.39
N ALA A 80 -4.33 14.38 3.71
CA ALA A 80 -3.09 13.68 3.39
C ALA A 80 -2.13 13.67 4.58
N PHE A 81 -1.26 12.65 4.66
CA PHE A 81 -0.22 12.60 5.70
C PHE A 81 0.94 13.57 5.42
N ILE A 82 1.27 13.79 4.16
CA ILE A 82 2.25 14.79 3.71
C ILE A 82 1.60 15.72 2.67
N PRO A 83 2.10 16.95 2.51
CA PRO A 83 1.63 17.83 1.44
C PRO A 83 1.80 17.21 0.06
N GLU A 84 0.86 17.48 -0.84
CA GLU A 84 0.91 16.97 -2.22
C GLU A 84 2.22 17.36 -2.92
N GLY A 85 2.78 16.43 -3.70
CA GLY A 85 4.06 16.63 -4.40
C GLY A 85 5.31 16.49 -3.51
N SER A 86 5.15 16.28 -2.21
CA SER A 86 6.26 15.96 -1.31
C SER A 86 6.91 14.63 -1.70
N LYS A 87 8.25 14.58 -1.64
CA LYS A 87 9.02 13.35 -1.90
C LYS A 87 9.48 12.73 -0.60
N ILE A 88 9.30 11.42 -0.48
CA ILE A 88 9.89 10.63 0.59
C ILE A 88 11.40 10.56 0.35
N GLY A 89 12.20 10.70 1.41
CA GLY A 89 13.66 10.61 1.33
C GLY A 89 14.12 9.17 1.08
N SER A 90 13.61 8.22 1.86
CA SER A 90 13.85 6.79 1.67
C SER A 90 12.67 5.94 2.17
N CYS A 91 12.43 4.78 1.56
CA CYS A 91 11.47 3.79 2.03
C CYS A 91 11.96 2.38 1.69
N PHE A 92 12.13 1.52 2.68
CA PHE A 92 12.58 0.13 2.48
C PHE A 92 12.19 -0.77 3.64
N VAL A 93 12.21 -2.09 3.40
CA VAL A 93 12.00 -3.09 4.44
C VAL A 93 13.29 -3.84 4.69
N LYS A 94 13.64 -4.04 5.97
CA LYS A 94 14.77 -4.87 6.36
C LYS A 94 14.38 -5.74 7.56
N GLU A 95 14.59 -7.05 7.45
CA GLU A 95 14.32 -8.03 8.52
C GLU A 95 12.88 -8.02 9.06
N GLY A 96 11.92 -7.60 8.21
CA GLY A 96 10.50 -7.45 8.56
C GLY A 96 10.18 -6.14 9.28
N ILE A 97 11.06 -5.14 9.19
CA ILE A 97 10.83 -3.79 9.73
C ILE A 97 10.78 -2.81 8.56
N LEU A 98 9.72 -2.02 8.49
CA LEU A 98 9.59 -0.90 7.55
C LEU A 98 10.39 0.29 8.06
N TYR A 99 11.28 0.83 7.23
CA TYR A 99 11.99 2.08 7.47
C TYR A 99 11.54 3.09 6.43
N ALA A 100 11.11 4.27 6.87
CA ALA A 100 10.81 5.36 5.97
C ALA A 100 11.25 6.70 6.55
N ASP A 101 11.82 7.56 5.71
CA ASP A 101 12.22 8.91 6.07
C ASP A 101 11.38 9.92 5.28
N LEU A 102 10.54 10.64 6.02
CA LEU A 102 9.59 11.61 5.49
C LEU A 102 10.23 13.01 5.43
N PRO A 103 9.79 13.87 4.50
CA PRO A 103 10.28 15.24 4.44
C PRO A 103 9.78 16.07 5.63
N ALA A 104 10.52 17.13 5.98
CA ALA A 104 10.13 18.08 7.04
C ALA A 104 8.68 18.62 6.90
N ALA A 105 8.19 18.70 5.66
CA ALA A 105 6.81 19.11 5.32
C ALA A 105 5.73 18.26 6.01
N PHE A 106 6.03 17.02 6.42
CA PHE A 106 5.15 16.19 7.23
C PHE A 106 4.76 16.89 8.54
N ILE A 107 5.70 17.55 9.21
CA ILE A 107 5.48 18.24 10.49
C ILE A 107 4.64 19.50 10.29
N GLU A 108 4.80 20.19 9.16
CA GLU A 108 4.00 21.37 8.83
C GLU A 108 2.51 21.03 8.65
N GLY A 109 2.23 19.84 8.08
CA GLY A 109 0.86 19.33 7.92
C GLY A 109 0.18 18.98 9.24
N ILE A 110 0.92 18.37 10.19
CA ILE A 110 0.38 17.99 11.50
C ILE A 110 -0.08 19.21 12.30
N LYS A 111 0.70 20.30 12.25
CA LYS A 111 0.45 21.50 13.07
C LYS A 111 -0.85 22.24 12.75
N LYS A 112 -1.46 22.03 11.58
CA LYS A 112 -2.59 22.87 11.14
C LYS A 112 -3.97 22.38 11.60
N ASP A 113 -4.28 21.08 11.59
CA ASP A 113 -5.67 20.62 11.82
C ASP A 113 -5.82 19.20 12.40
N PHE A 114 -4.73 18.56 12.86
CA PHE A 114 -4.75 17.15 13.25
C PHE A 114 -4.09 16.92 14.62
N ASP A 115 -4.83 16.29 15.54
CA ASP A 115 -4.27 15.78 16.78
C ASP A 115 -3.10 14.82 16.47
N SER A 116 -1.92 15.09 17.03
CA SER A 116 -0.69 14.34 16.78
C SER A 116 -0.87 12.85 17.14
N ASP A 117 -1.64 12.57 18.18
CA ASP A 117 -1.96 11.21 18.63
C ASP A 117 -2.93 10.50 17.68
N GLU A 118 -3.93 11.21 17.15
CA GLU A 118 -4.85 10.66 16.15
C GLU A 118 -4.13 10.34 14.85
N ASN A 119 -3.24 11.23 14.41
CA ASN A 119 -2.44 11.03 13.20
C ASN A 119 -1.52 9.82 13.33
N LYS A 120 -0.86 9.68 14.48
CA LYS A 120 -0.08 8.49 14.84
C LYS A 120 -0.92 7.22 14.77
N ARG A 121 -2.09 7.20 15.41
CA ARG A 121 -2.99 6.03 15.43
C ARG A 121 -3.48 5.69 14.03
N LEU A 122 -3.81 6.69 13.21
CA LEU A 122 -4.29 6.48 11.85
C LEU A 122 -3.18 5.94 10.93
N LEU A 123 -1.96 6.45 11.05
CA LEU A 123 -0.80 5.93 10.31
C LEU A 123 -0.50 4.49 10.71
N GLN A 124 -0.47 4.19 12.01
CA GLN A 124 -0.29 2.82 12.51
C GLN A 124 -1.41 1.89 12.02
N LYS A 125 -2.67 2.36 12.04
CA LYS A 125 -3.81 1.59 11.52
C LYS A 125 -3.63 1.25 10.05
N ASN A 126 -3.21 2.21 9.22
CA ASN A 126 -2.92 1.98 7.81
C ASN A 126 -1.86 0.89 7.63
N ILE A 127 -0.70 1.04 8.28
CA ILE A 127 0.42 0.11 8.15
C ILE A 127 0.01 -1.29 8.61
N PHE A 128 -0.44 -1.46 9.85
CA PHE A 128 -0.63 -2.80 10.41
C PHE A 128 -1.93 -3.50 9.95
N THR A 129 -2.88 -2.78 9.36
CA THR A 129 -4.03 -3.42 8.70
C THR A 129 -3.63 -4.07 7.37
N ASN A 130 -2.74 -3.41 6.61
CA ASN A 130 -2.37 -3.81 5.25
C ASN A 130 -1.09 -4.67 5.20
N CYS A 131 -0.15 -4.42 6.11
CA CYS A 131 1.18 -5.03 6.14
C CYS A 131 1.33 -5.96 7.35
N LYS A 132 0.55 -7.05 7.38
CA LYS A 132 0.45 -7.97 8.54
C LYS A 132 1.74 -8.75 8.86
N THR A 133 2.64 -8.83 7.91
CA THR A 133 3.95 -9.49 7.98
C THR A 133 5.01 -8.63 8.67
N LEU A 134 4.79 -7.32 8.79
CA LEU A 134 5.72 -6.42 9.47
C LEU A 134 5.74 -6.69 10.98
N LYS A 135 6.95 -6.75 11.52
CA LYS A 135 7.21 -6.78 12.96
C LYS A 135 7.11 -5.39 13.58
N ALA A 136 7.57 -4.36 12.85
CA ALA A 136 7.59 -2.97 13.29
C ALA A 136 7.67 -2.02 12.09
N ALA A 137 7.41 -0.73 12.37
CA ALA A 137 7.61 0.37 11.45
C ALA A 137 8.34 1.51 12.17
N ASN A 138 9.53 1.85 11.66
CA ASN A 138 10.40 2.92 12.14
C ASN A 138 10.33 4.06 11.13
N ILE A 139 9.56 5.08 11.46
CA ILE A 139 9.30 6.22 10.58
C ILE A 139 10.06 7.41 11.13
N PHE A 140 10.75 8.12 10.25
CA PHE A 140 11.60 9.25 10.55
C PHE A 140 11.11 10.48 9.79
N VAL A 141 11.49 11.65 10.28
CA VAL A 141 11.41 12.92 9.57
C VAL A 141 12.78 13.55 9.61
N GLU A 142 13.42 13.70 8.45
CA GLU A 142 14.79 14.21 8.33
C GLU A 142 15.76 13.49 9.31
N GLY A 143 15.65 12.16 9.39
CA GLY A 143 16.46 11.32 10.27
C GLY A 143 16.08 11.33 11.76
N THR A 144 15.08 12.12 12.18
CA THR A 144 14.57 12.11 13.56
C THR A 144 13.35 11.21 13.69
N HIS A 145 13.28 10.37 14.72
CA HIS A 145 12.17 9.42 14.84
C HIS A 145 10.83 10.12 15.07
N ILE A 146 9.80 9.75 14.31
CA ILE A 146 8.52 10.48 14.25
C ILE A 146 7.84 10.63 15.61
N TYR A 147 7.93 9.61 16.47
CA TYR A 147 7.25 9.63 17.77
C TYR A 147 7.89 10.57 18.78
N GLU A 148 9.16 10.94 18.60
CA GLU A 148 9.80 11.97 19.41
C GLU A 148 9.27 13.37 19.04
N LEU A 149 8.87 13.54 17.77
CA LEU A 149 8.33 14.79 17.26
C LEU A 149 6.85 15.00 17.60
N LEU A 150 6.08 13.90 17.75
CA LEU A 150 4.65 13.93 18.08
C LEU A 150 4.34 14.10 19.58
N GLN A 151 5.35 14.06 20.45
CA GLN A 151 5.21 14.22 21.90
C GLN A 151 5.26 15.69 22.38
N LYS A 152 5.41 16.65 21.47
CA LYS A 152 5.47 18.10 21.76
C LYS A 152 4.19 18.79 21.30
#